data_AF-A0AAU6WTK3-F1
#
_entry.id   AF-A0AAU6WTK3-F1
#
_cell.length_a   1.000
_cell.length_b   1.000
_cell.length_c   1.000
_cell.angle_alpha   90.00
_cell.angle_beta   90.00
_cell.angle_gamma   90.00
#
_symmetry.space_group_name_H-M   'P 1'
#
loop_
_entity.id
_entity.type
_entity.pdbx_description
1 polymer ?
#
loop_
_entity_poly.entity_id
_entity_poly.type
_entity_poly.pdbx_seq_one_letter_code
_entity_poly.pdbx_strand_id
1 'polypeptide(L)'
;MMMANSSFAESLQNFLDKEIGTDIFHLKYPVSIWINDGLMAVFFLLVGLEIKREMVEGELSSFKNASLPIFAAIGGMLIPAVIFMFFNSGTKYGNGWGIPMATDIAFSLAIISMLGKKIPNSIKIFLAALAIVDDLGAILVIAIFYTEQIHWTYLLLSFGVTALLFLFNLLKITKIVFT
;
A
#
# COMPACT_ATOMS: atom_id res chain seq x y z
N MET A 1 -7.29 -20.02 -4.59
CA MET A 1 -7.69 -20.76 -5.82
C MET A 1 -8.32 -22.11 -5.52
N MET A 2 -7.64 -23.08 -4.89
CA MET A 2 -8.24 -24.41 -4.63
C MET A 2 -9.52 -24.34 -3.80
N MET A 3 -9.53 -23.57 -2.70
CA MET A 3 -10.74 -23.42 -1.87
C MET A 3 -11.88 -22.72 -2.62
N ALA A 4 -11.59 -21.68 -3.40
CA ALA A 4 -12.57 -20.90 -4.16
C ALA A 4 -13.22 -21.68 -5.33
N ASN A 5 -12.59 -22.75 -5.81
CA ASN A 5 -13.14 -23.62 -6.87
C ASN A 5 -13.64 -24.98 -6.31
N SER A 6 -13.68 -25.11 -4.99
CA SER A 6 -14.17 -26.32 -4.31
C SER A 6 -15.60 -26.12 -3.81
N SER A 7 -16.22 -27.18 -3.29
CA SER A 7 -17.52 -27.10 -2.62
C SER A 7 -17.53 -26.18 -1.39
N PHE A 8 -16.36 -25.81 -0.85
CA PHE A 8 -16.23 -24.87 0.26
C PHE A 8 -16.29 -23.39 -0.17
N ALA A 9 -16.36 -23.10 -1.48
CA ALA A 9 -16.36 -21.73 -1.99
C ALA A 9 -17.49 -20.87 -1.41
N GLU A 10 -18.72 -21.40 -1.39
CA GLU A 10 -19.89 -20.69 -0.87
C GLU A 10 -19.78 -20.47 0.64
N SER A 11 -19.28 -21.47 1.40
CA SER A 11 -19.05 -21.32 2.84
C SER A 11 -17.98 -20.27 3.15
N LEU A 12 -16.92 -20.20 2.35
CA LEU A 12 -15.86 -19.20 2.49
C LEU A 12 -16.39 -17.80 2.16
N GLN A 13 -17.15 -17.67 1.06
CA GLN A 13 -17.72 -16.40 0.65
C GLN A 13 -18.70 -15.88 1.70
N ASN A 14 -19.60 -16.74 2.21
CA ASN A 14 -20.54 -16.39 3.29
C ASN A 14 -19.82 -15.97 4.58
N PHE A 15 -18.66 -16.56 4.88
CA PHE A 15 -17.84 -16.13 6.02
C PHE A 15 -17.21 -14.75 5.78
N LEU A 16 -16.66 -14.51 4.59
CA LEU A 16 -16.02 -13.24 4.23
C LEU A 16 -17.01 -12.08 4.13
N ASP A 17 -18.25 -12.35 3.70
CA ASP A 17 -19.32 -11.37 3.56
C ASP A 17 -20.07 -11.10 4.87
N LYS A 18 -19.81 -11.91 5.92
CA LYS A 18 -20.43 -11.72 7.22
C LYS A 18 -20.06 -10.35 7.78
N GLU A 19 -21.05 -9.52 8.06
CA GLU A 19 -20.82 -8.22 8.70
C GLU A 19 -20.48 -8.40 10.18
N ILE A 20 -19.36 -7.82 10.61
CA ILE A 20 -18.94 -7.76 12.01
C ILE A 20 -18.64 -6.31 12.35
N GLY A 21 -19.05 -5.86 13.53
CA GLY A 21 -18.78 -4.50 13.98
C GLY A 21 -19.83 -3.93 14.92
N THR A 22 -19.80 -2.60 15.04
CA THR A 22 -20.74 -1.85 15.88
C THR A 22 -21.35 -0.71 15.09
N ASP A 23 -22.65 -0.48 15.27
CA ASP A 23 -23.36 0.63 14.62
C ASP A 23 -23.03 1.99 15.26
N ILE A 24 -22.48 1.99 16.48
CA ILE A 24 -22.20 3.20 17.29
C ILE A 24 -21.20 4.13 16.59
N PHE A 25 -20.26 3.58 15.81
CA PHE A 25 -19.25 4.34 15.07
C PHE A 25 -19.32 4.12 13.55
N HIS A 26 -20.44 3.59 13.03
CA HIS A 26 -20.55 3.15 11.63
C HIS A 26 -19.46 2.16 11.19
N LEU A 27 -18.91 1.38 12.13
CA LEU A 27 -17.84 0.42 11.89
C LEU A 27 -18.40 -0.98 11.67
N LYS A 28 -19.46 -1.10 10.88
CA LYS A 28 -20.07 -2.39 10.55
C LYS A 28 -19.70 -2.75 9.11
N TYR A 29 -18.74 -3.66 8.98
CA TYR A 29 -18.17 -4.04 7.69
C TYR A 29 -18.08 -5.56 7.55
N PRO A 30 -18.12 -6.09 6.33
CA PRO A 30 -17.77 -7.47 6.05
C PRO A 30 -16.41 -7.87 6.64
N VAL A 31 -16.26 -9.12 7.05
CA VAL A 31 -14.98 -9.70 7.51
C VAL A 31 -13.87 -9.45 6.50
N SER A 32 -14.16 -9.54 5.20
CA SER A 32 -13.19 -9.25 4.13
C SER A 32 -12.58 -7.85 4.23
N ILE A 33 -13.37 -6.82 4.52
CA ILE A 33 -12.89 -5.45 4.66
C ILE A 33 -12.01 -5.31 5.92
N TRP A 34 -12.44 -5.88 7.04
CA TRP A 34 -11.63 -5.88 8.28
C TRP A 34 -10.26 -6.54 8.09
N ILE A 35 -10.23 -7.66 7.38
CA ILE A 35 -8.98 -8.36 7.04
C ILE A 35 -8.12 -7.49 6.13
N ASN A 36 -8.71 -6.95 5.06
CA ASN A 36 -7.98 -6.13 4.09
C ASN A 36 -7.39 -4.88 4.75
N ASP A 37 -8.22 -4.06 5.41
CA ASP A 37 -7.77 -2.80 6.00
C ASP A 37 -6.80 -3.04 7.17
N GLY A 38 -7.06 -4.06 7.98
CA GLY A 38 -6.19 -4.43 9.10
C GLY A 38 -4.81 -4.91 8.65
N LEU A 39 -4.76 -5.83 7.69
CA LEU A 39 -3.49 -6.34 7.15
C LEU A 39 -2.75 -5.26 6.35
N MET A 40 -3.46 -4.47 5.56
CA MET A 40 -2.86 -3.38 4.79
C MET A 40 -2.31 -2.28 5.68
N ALA A 41 -2.96 -1.97 6.81
CA ALA A 41 -2.42 -1.04 7.80
C ALA A 41 -1.08 -1.52 8.37
N VAL A 42 -0.96 -2.80 8.72
CA VAL A 42 0.31 -3.39 9.21
C VAL A 42 1.36 -3.41 8.09
N PHE A 43 0.97 -3.80 6.88
CA PHE A 43 1.85 -3.82 5.71
C PHE A 43 2.42 -2.43 5.42
N PHE A 44 1.57 -1.40 5.34
CA PHE A 44 2.01 -0.03 5.07
C PHE A 44 2.78 0.61 6.22
N LEU A 45 2.54 0.17 7.46
CA LEU A 45 3.41 0.55 8.58
C LEU A 45 4.84 0.02 8.35
N LEU A 46 4.99 -1.26 8.00
CA LEU A 46 6.30 -1.85 7.70
C LEU A 46 6.97 -1.18 6.50
N VAL A 47 6.23 -0.94 5.42
CA VAL A 47 6.70 -0.21 4.24
C VAL A 47 7.13 1.22 4.62
N GLY A 48 6.34 1.93 5.43
CA GLY A 48 6.66 3.27 5.90
C GLY A 48 7.94 3.33 6.74
N LEU A 49 8.17 2.32 7.58
CA LEU A 49 9.43 2.17 8.34
C LEU A 49 10.61 1.88 7.42
N GLU A 50 10.43 1.01 6.43
CA GLU A 50 11.45 0.66 5.44
C GLU A 50 11.86 1.88 4.61
N ILE A 51 10.88 2.65 4.11
CA ILE A 51 11.12 3.92 3.41
C ILE A 51 11.94 4.86 4.27
N LYS A 52 11.51 5.06 5.53
CA LYS A 52 12.20 5.95 6.43
C LYS A 52 13.66 5.52 6.63
N ARG A 53 13.92 4.21 6.76
CA ARG A 53 15.29 3.67 6.84
C ARG A 53 16.08 3.96 5.57
N GLU A 54 15.51 3.68 4.39
CA GLU A 54 16.16 3.91 3.10
C GLU A 54 16.45 5.39 2.82
N MET A 55 15.58 6.29 3.27
CA MET A 55 15.77 7.74 3.15
C MET A 55 16.87 8.28 4.08
N VAL A 56 17.10 7.64 5.23
CA VAL A 56 18.10 8.12 6.21
C VAL A 56 19.47 7.48 5.97
N GLU A 57 19.51 6.18 5.70
CA GLU A 57 20.75 5.39 5.68
C GLU A 57 20.96 4.60 4.38
N GLY A 58 19.96 4.51 3.51
CA GLY A 58 19.95 3.61 2.35
C GLY A 58 20.16 4.28 1.01
N GLU A 59 19.72 3.61 -0.06
CA GLU A 59 19.93 4.06 -1.45
C GLU A 59 19.09 5.30 -1.80
N LEU A 60 18.05 5.60 -1.03
CA LEU A 60 17.23 6.81 -1.19
C LEU A 60 17.79 8.03 -0.43
N SER A 61 18.89 7.88 0.32
CA SER A 61 19.47 8.96 1.13
C SER A 61 20.08 10.10 0.30
N SER A 62 20.54 9.81 -0.92
CA SER A 62 21.05 10.83 -1.83
C SER A 62 20.08 11.06 -2.97
N PHE A 63 19.81 12.34 -3.29
CA PHE A 63 18.90 12.70 -4.38
C PHE A 63 19.31 12.08 -5.72
N LYS A 64 20.62 11.97 -5.97
CA LYS A 64 21.16 11.34 -7.19
C LYS A 64 20.75 9.87 -7.27
N ASN A 65 20.90 9.10 -6.19
CA ASN A 65 20.54 7.67 -6.19
C ASN A 65 19.02 7.47 -6.14
N ALA A 66 18.29 8.32 -5.41
CA ALA A 66 16.83 8.28 -5.31
C ALA A 66 16.12 8.62 -6.63
N SER A 67 16.73 9.47 -7.47
CA SER A 67 16.12 9.92 -8.72
C SER A 67 15.80 8.75 -9.67
N LEU A 68 16.69 7.77 -9.78
CA LEU A 68 16.52 6.65 -10.72
C LEU A 68 15.32 5.76 -10.35
N PRO A 69 15.19 5.23 -9.11
CA PRO A 69 13.99 4.53 -8.67
C PRO A 69 12.71 5.35 -8.83
N ILE A 70 12.73 6.65 -8.49
CA ILE A 70 11.54 7.50 -8.56
C ILE A 70 11.05 7.68 -10.00
N PHE A 71 11.95 8.00 -10.94
CA PHE A 71 11.55 8.14 -12.35
C PHE A 71 11.14 6.82 -12.98
N ALA A 72 11.82 5.73 -12.61
CA ALA A 72 11.43 4.39 -13.04
C ALA A 72 10.03 4.01 -12.52
N ALA A 73 9.72 4.35 -11.27
CA ALA A 73 8.43 4.10 -10.63
C ALA A 73 7.31 4.91 -11.32
N ILE A 74 7.51 6.23 -11.47
CA ILE A 74 6.55 7.09 -12.17
C ILE A 74 6.26 6.58 -13.59
N GLY A 75 7.29 6.17 -14.34
CA GLY A 75 7.11 5.55 -15.65
C GLY A 75 6.36 4.21 -15.56
N GLY A 76 6.74 3.36 -14.60
CA GLY A 76 6.14 2.06 -14.31
C GLY A 76 4.68 2.15 -13.91
N MET A 77 4.24 3.25 -13.30
CA MET A 77 2.85 3.52 -12.94
C MET A 77 2.05 4.17 -14.08
N LEU A 78 2.60 5.19 -14.73
CA LEU A 78 1.89 5.98 -15.74
C LEU A 78 1.61 5.17 -17.01
N ILE A 79 2.57 4.36 -17.46
CA ILE A 79 2.42 3.61 -18.70
C ILE A 79 1.25 2.60 -18.62
N PRO A 80 1.16 1.72 -17.60
CA PRO A 80 0.01 0.81 -17.45
C PRO A 80 -1.32 1.54 -17.27
N ALA A 81 -1.34 2.64 -16.51
CA ALA A 81 -2.54 3.46 -16.32
C ALA A 81 -3.07 4.03 -17.64
N VAL A 82 -2.20 4.60 -18.47
CA VAL A 82 -2.57 5.17 -19.78
C VAL A 82 -3.03 4.07 -20.74
N ILE A 83 -2.35 2.92 -20.76
CA ILE A 83 -2.76 1.77 -21.56
C ILE A 83 -4.17 1.33 -21.14
N PHE A 84 -4.42 1.17 -19.83
CA PHE A 84 -5.74 0.78 -19.33
C PHE A 84 -6.82 1.78 -19.72
N MET A 85 -6.56 3.07 -19.57
CA MET A 85 -7.50 4.13 -19.92
C MET A 85 -7.83 4.14 -21.41
N PHE A 86 -6.82 3.94 -22.26
CA PHE A 86 -7.02 3.86 -23.72
C PHE A 86 -7.95 2.71 -24.10
N PHE A 87 -7.74 1.52 -23.53
CA PHE A 87 -8.56 0.34 -23.83
C PHE A 87 -9.95 0.36 -23.19
N ASN A 88 -10.12 1.01 -22.03
CA ASN A 88 -11.38 1.04 -21.29
C ASN A 88 -12.16 2.36 -21.45
N SER A 89 -11.70 3.25 -22.33
CA SER A 89 -12.38 4.52 -22.60
C SER A 89 -13.82 4.31 -23.08
N GLY A 90 -14.76 5.03 -22.48
CA GLY A 90 -16.19 4.91 -22.80
C GLY A 90 -16.88 3.68 -22.20
N THR A 91 -16.18 2.85 -21.42
CA THR A 91 -16.79 1.72 -20.70
C THR A 91 -17.08 2.09 -19.24
N LYS A 92 -17.97 1.32 -18.59
CA LYS A 92 -18.25 1.46 -17.14
C LYS A 92 -17.02 1.19 -16.24
N TYR A 93 -15.94 0.64 -16.79
CA TYR A 93 -14.72 0.31 -16.07
C TYR A 93 -13.61 1.37 -16.24
N GLY A 94 -13.86 2.45 -17.00
CA GLY A 94 -12.87 3.51 -17.24
C GLY A 94 -12.33 4.15 -15.95
N ASN A 95 -13.14 4.16 -14.89
CA ASN A 95 -12.72 4.63 -13.57
C ASN A 95 -11.68 3.71 -12.91
N GLY A 96 -11.36 2.51 -13.42
CA GLY A 96 -10.42 1.56 -12.82
C GLY A 96 -8.94 1.75 -13.18
N TRP A 97 -8.55 2.92 -13.72
CA TRP A 97 -7.19 3.15 -14.24
C TRP A 97 -6.07 3.09 -13.21
N GLY A 98 -6.39 3.23 -11.91
CA GLY A 98 -5.46 3.08 -10.80
C GLY A 98 -5.09 1.62 -10.46
N ILE A 99 -5.91 0.66 -10.89
CA ILE A 99 -5.73 -0.78 -10.59
C ILE A 99 -4.38 -1.33 -11.11
N PRO A 100 -3.97 -1.09 -12.38
CA PRO A 100 -2.74 -1.65 -12.93
C PRO A 100 -1.46 -0.94 -12.47
N MET A 101 -1.55 0.04 -11.57
CA MET A 101 -0.39 0.83 -11.11
C MET A 101 0.38 0.15 -9.97
N ALA A 102 -0.26 -0.75 -9.21
CA ALA A 102 0.34 -1.39 -8.05
C ALA A 102 1.21 -2.60 -8.43
N THR A 103 2.31 -2.79 -7.72
CA THR A 103 3.28 -3.88 -7.95
C THR A 103 3.50 -4.66 -6.65
N ASP A 104 3.29 -5.98 -6.64
CA ASP A 104 3.56 -6.82 -5.46
C ASP A 104 5.08 -6.96 -5.21
N ILE A 105 5.59 -6.21 -4.23
CA ILE A 105 6.99 -6.24 -3.81
C ILE A 105 7.42 -7.61 -3.27
N ALA A 106 6.58 -8.29 -2.50
CA ALA A 106 6.93 -9.55 -1.86
C ALA A 106 7.12 -10.65 -2.91
N PHE A 107 6.20 -10.70 -3.87
CA PHE A 107 6.30 -11.63 -5.00
C PHE A 107 7.53 -11.34 -5.88
N SER A 108 7.75 -10.07 -6.20
CA SER A 108 8.87 -9.64 -7.05
C SER A 108 10.23 -9.96 -6.41
N LEU A 109 10.40 -9.67 -5.11
CA LEU A 109 11.61 -10.01 -4.37
C LEU A 109 11.79 -11.52 -4.17
N ALA A 110 10.70 -12.28 -4.02
CA ALA A 110 10.75 -13.73 -3.91
C ALA A 110 11.30 -14.36 -5.21
N ILE A 111 10.79 -13.96 -6.38
CA ILE A 111 11.29 -14.43 -7.68
C ILE A 111 12.77 -14.10 -7.86
N ILE A 112 13.16 -12.86 -7.56
CA ILE A 112 14.56 -12.44 -7.65
C ILE A 112 15.45 -13.24 -6.70
N SER A 113 14.95 -13.57 -5.51
CA SER A 113 15.70 -14.37 -4.54
C SER A 113 15.84 -15.83 -4.99
N MET A 114 14.86 -16.38 -5.71
CA MET A 114 14.92 -17.73 -6.29
C MET A 114 15.96 -17.86 -7.41
N LEU A 115 16.27 -16.77 -8.13
CA LEU A 115 17.33 -16.74 -9.15
C LEU A 115 18.76 -16.86 -8.56
N GLY A 116 18.86 -16.88 -7.23
CA GLY A 116 20.07 -17.26 -6.50
C GLY A 116 21.17 -16.20 -6.55
N LYS A 117 22.43 -16.67 -6.47
CA LYS A 117 23.62 -15.80 -6.32
C LYS A 117 23.98 -14.97 -7.56
N LYS A 118 23.25 -15.16 -8.68
CA LYS A 118 23.52 -14.45 -9.94
C LYS A 118 23.04 -13.00 -9.92
N ILE A 119 22.17 -12.63 -8.98
CA ILE A 119 21.62 -11.27 -8.89
C ILE A 119 22.36 -10.47 -7.81
N PRO A 120 22.99 -9.34 -8.18
CA PRO A 120 23.59 -8.41 -7.23
C PRO A 120 22.60 -7.91 -6.19
N ASN A 121 23.05 -7.70 -4.95
CA ASN A 121 22.21 -7.14 -3.89
C ASN A 121 21.68 -5.73 -4.25
N SER A 122 22.42 -4.96 -5.06
CA SER A 122 21.97 -3.65 -5.53
C SER A 122 20.67 -3.71 -6.33
N ILE A 123 20.42 -4.77 -7.11
CA ILE A 123 19.16 -4.93 -7.87
C ILE A 123 17.99 -5.20 -6.93
N LYS A 124 18.22 -5.96 -5.85
CA LYS A 124 17.18 -6.22 -4.83
C LYS A 124 16.76 -4.94 -4.12
N ILE A 125 17.75 -4.12 -3.74
CA ILE A 125 17.50 -2.83 -3.08
C ILE A 125 16.84 -1.86 -4.06
N PHE A 126 17.31 -1.79 -5.31
CA PHE A 126 16.69 -0.98 -6.35
C PHE A 126 15.22 -1.36 -6.58
N LEU A 127 14.92 -2.66 -6.71
CA LEU A 127 13.56 -3.12 -6.94
C LEU A 127 12.66 -2.89 -5.72
N ALA A 128 13.20 -3.07 -4.50
CA ALA A 128 12.48 -2.74 -3.30
C ALA A 128 12.13 -1.24 -3.27
N ALA A 129 13.09 -0.36 -3.54
CA ALA A 129 12.85 1.08 -3.61
C ALA A 129 11.83 1.46 -4.71
N LEU A 130 11.92 0.85 -5.89
CA LEU A 130 10.96 1.04 -6.99
C LEU A 130 9.54 0.67 -6.54
N ALA A 131 9.34 -0.56 -6.06
CA ALA A 131 8.03 -1.08 -5.69
C ALA A 131 7.40 -0.29 -4.53
N ILE A 132 8.22 0.15 -3.59
CA ILE A 132 7.80 1.02 -2.49
C ILE A 132 7.27 2.37 -3.00
N VAL A 133 7.96 3.00 -3.95
CA VAL A 133 7.52 4.27 -4.54
C VAL A 133 6.24 4.07 -5.37
N ASP A 134 6.16 2.97 -6.12
CA ASP A 134 4.96 2.57 -6.87
C ASP A 134 3.75 2.39 -5.94
N ASP A 135 3.89 1.64 -4.85
CA ASP A 135 2.80 1.35 -3.91
C ASP A 135 2.30 2.62 -3.20
N LEU A 136 3.20 3.48 -2.73
CA LEU A 136 2.82 4.78 -2.17
C LEU A 136 2.12 5.66 -3.21
N GLY A 137 2.66 5.70 -4.43
CA GLY A 137 2.08 6.45 -5.52
C GLY A 137 0.67 5.95 -5.85
N ALA A 138 0.47 4.64 -5.91
CA ALA A 138 -0.82 4.01 -6.17
C ALA A 138 -1.84 4.34 -5.05
N ILE A 139 -1.45 4.26 -3.76
CA ILE A 139 -2.32 4.68 -2.66
C ILE A 139 -2.70 6.15 -2.78
N LEU A 140 -1.76 7.04 -3.08
CA LEU A 140 -2.04 8.48 -3.20
C LEU A 140 -3.01 8.75 -4.35
N VAL A 141 -2.83 8.06 -5.48
CA VAL A 141 -3.75 8.13 -6.62
C VAL A 141 -5.14 7.63 -6.22
N ILE A 142 -5.24 6.49 -5.54
CA ILE A 142 -6.52 5.96 -5.08
C ILE A 142 -7.18 6.94 -4.09
N ALA A 143 -6.43 7.44 -3.11
CA ALA A 143 -6.93 8.37 -2.10
C ALA A 143 -7.42 9.71 -2.70
N ILE A 144 -6.79 10.22 -3.76
CA ILE A 144 -7.16 11.51 -4.36
C ILE A 144 -8.29 11.35 -5.40
N PHE A 145 -8.22 10.31 -6.24
CA PHE A 145 -9.13 10.18 -7.40
C PHE A 145 -10.34 9.28 -7.14
N TYR A 146 -10.32 8.42 -6.12
CA TYR A 146 -11.40 7.46 -5.81
C TYR A 146 -12.14 7.77 -4.51
N THR A 147 -11.80 8.88 -3.85
CA THR A 147 -12.56 9.34 -2.67
C THR A 147 -13.84 10.03 -3.12
N GLU A 148 -14.97 9.37 -2.93
CA GLU A 148 -16.29 9.94 -3.25
C GLU A 148 -16.81 10.90 -2.17
N GLN A 149 -16.49 10.65 -0.90
CA GLN A 149 -17.00 11.41 0.24
C GLN A 149 -15.89 11.71 1.26
N ILE A 150 -15.77 12.97 1.67
CA ILE A 150 -14.84 13.40 2.71
C ILE A 150 -15.61 13.56 4.02
N HIS A 151 -15.34 12.67 4.98
CA HIS A 151 -15.86 12.78 6.33
C HIS A 151 -14.95 13.68 7.18
N TRP A 152 -15.30 14.96 7.28
CA TRP A 152 -14.52 15.98 8.00
C TRP A 152 -14.17 15.60 9.44
N THR A 153 -15.09 14.96 10.16
CA THR A 153 -14.86 14.51 11.54
C THR A 153 -13.70 13.51 11.62
N TYR A 154 -13.69 12.49 10.76
CA TYR A 154 -12.62 11.49 10.73
C TYR A 154 -11.29 12.08 10.23
N LEU A 155 -11.34 13.02 9.29
CA LEU A 155 -10.16 13.73 8.82
C LEU A 155 -9.49 14.54 9.94
N LEU A 156 -10.29 15.28 10.72
CA LEU A 156 -9.79 16.06 11.86
C LEU A 156 -9.23 15.16 12.97
N LEU A 157 -9.88 14.03 13.27
CA LEU A 157 -9.37 13.05 14.23
C LEU A 157 -8.04 12.45 13.78
N SER A 158 -7.92 12.06 12.51
CA SER A 158 -6.67 11.55 11.92
C SER A 158 -5.55 12.59 11.99
N PHE A 159 -5.86 13.85 11.68
CA PHE A 159 -4.89 14.96 11.82
C PHE A 159 -4.47 15.17 13.27
N GLY A 160 -5.41 15.09 14.22
CA GLY A 160 -5.12 15.17 15.65
C GLY A 160 -4.17 14.08 16.14
N VAL A 161 -4.41 12.82 15.74
CA VAL A 161 -3.51 11.69 16.06
C VAL A 161 -2.13 11.90 15.43
N THR A 162 -2.07 12.35 14.17
CA THR A 162 -0.81 12.61 13.47
C THR A 162 -0.01 13.73 14.15
N ALA A 163 -0.67 14.82 14.55
CA ALA A 163 -0.04 15.93 15.28
C ALA A 163 0.51 15.47 16.64
N LEU A 164 -0.22 14.59 17.33
CA LEU A 164 0.23 14.00 18.60
C LEU A 164 1.46 13.11 18.40
N LEU A 165 1.49 12.26 17.37
CA LEU A 165 2.67 11.45 17.02
C LEU A 165 3.87 12.33 16.67
N PHE A 166 3.64 13.43 15.94
CA PHE A 166 4.68 14.39 15.62
C PHE A 166 5.24 15.08 16.87
N LEU A 167 4.37 15.47 17.81
CA LEU A 167 4.78 16.04 19.09
C LEU A 167 5.63 15.05 19.91
N PHE A 168 5.24 13.77 19.96
CA PHE A 168 6.02 12.73 20.63
C PHE A 168 7.41 12.55 20.01
N ASN A 169 7.50 12.63 18.68
CA ASN A 169 8.78 12.59 17.97
C ASN A 169 9.66 13.81 18.29
N LEU A 170 9.08 15.02 18.35
CA LEU A 170 9.80 16.25 18.74
C LEU A 170 10.32 16.21 20.17
N LEU A 171 9.51 15.68 21.09
CA LEU A 171 9.87 15.47 22.49
C LEU A 171 10.85 14.29 22.70
N LYS A 172 11.26 13.60 21.61
CA LYS A 172 12.17 12.44 21.61
C LYS A 172 11.74 11.37 22.61
N ILE A 173 10.44 11.07 22.66
CA ILE A 173 9.92 10.01 23.51
C ILE A 173 10.38 8.66 22.95
N THR A 174 11.44 8.12 23.53
CA THR A 174 12.05 6.82 23.14
C THR A 174 11.78 5.71 24.14
N LYS A 175 11.22 6.03 25.32
CA LYS A 175 10.86 5.04 26.34
C LYS A 175 9.51 4.42 26.03
N ILE A 176 9.52 3.14 25.70
CA ILE A 176 8.33 2.31 25.71
C ILE A 176 7.98 2.09 27.19
N VAL A 177 6.79 2.51 27.62
CA VAL A 177 6.33 2.43 29.02
C VAL A 177 6.20 0.97 29.50
N PHE A 178 6.31 -0.01 28.60
CA PHE A 178 6.46 -1.42 28.94
C PHE A 178 7.93 -1.74 29.24
N THR A 179 8.39 -1.45 30.45
CA THR A 179 9.53 -2.12 31.09
C THR A 179 9.18 -2.38 32.54
#